data_AF-J7R168-F1
#
_entry.id   AF-J7R168-F1
#
_cell.length_a   1.000
_cell.length_b   1.000
_cell.length_c   1.000
_cell.angle_alpha   90.00
_cell.angle_beta   90.00
_cell.angle_gamma   90.00
#
_symmetry.space_group_name_H-M   'P 1'
#
loop_
_entity.id
_entity.type
_entity.pdbx_description
1 polymer ?
#
loop_
_entity_poly.entity_id
_entity_poly.type
_entity_poly.pdbx_seq_one_letter_code
_entity_poly.pdbx_strand_id
1 'polypeptide(L)'
;MNILDDGEFDIDLPQISELNTELFAATVDEYAIPNSADSGTKFDVDRFLMDNNFQYATLDNLIRTVSGLTSDSIKHLLDQITSNYPKYLEFFRTYDQEDNEAYLELQKTNNDIGVFTEMLAKLTERDIPLIQEKVGDVVEYLKKLDEISILLENHMLLSENINTVKQLSKKLHELCGLETIDEFLGCELVKQLHSFLSVCGRLLHEFENLSSPFINHLSNEYQGIIQEFQLSLKILTDKCLENPSQYSKLSRQLTSLLPEIIN
;
A
#
# COMPACT_ATOMS: atom_id res chain seq x y z
N MET A 1 -107.37 -20.02 2.87
CA MET A 1 -107.22 -21.11 1.88
C MET A 1 -106.14 -22.00 2.42
N ASN A 2 -106.48 -23.26 2.73
CA ASN A 2 -105.55 -24.26 3.25
C ASN A 2 -104.42 -24.52 2.24
N ILE A 3 -103.23 -24.80 2.75
CA ILE A 3 -102.44 -26.01 2.47
C ILE A 3 -101.48 -26.16 3.67
N LEU A 4 -101.69 -27.24 4.42
CA LEU A 4 -100.68 -27.86 5.28
C LEU A 4 -99.63 -28.49 4.36
N ASP A 5 -98.35 -28.38 4.71
CA ASP A 5 -97.40 -29.46 4.43
C ASP A 5 -96.44 -29.60 5.61
N ASP A 6 -96.49 -30.78 6.23
CA ASP A 6 -95.57 -31.27 7.23
C ASP A 6 -94.24 -31.60 6.52
N GLY A 7 -93.32 -30.63 6.50
CA GLY A 7 -91.91 -30.92 6.36
C GLY A 7 -91.27 -30.82 7.74
N GLU A 8 -90.77 -31.93 8.28
CA GLU A 8 -89.76 -31.95 9.34
C GLU A 8 -88.64 -30.97 8.96
N PHE A 9 -88.71 -29.75 9.48
CA PHE A 9 -87.56 -28.89 9.57
C PHE A 9 -86.73 -29.43 10.75
N ASP A 10 -85.87 -30.40 10.44
CA ASP A 10 -84.73 -30.76 11.27
C ASP A 10 -83.77 -29.56 11.24
N ILE A 11 -84.14 -28.52 11.98
CA ILE A 11 -83.26 -27.39 12.26
C ILE A 11 -82.39 -27.88 13.40
N ASP A 12 -81.26 -28.49 13.04
CA ASP A 12 -80.13 -28.63 13.95
C ASP A 12 -79.84 -27.25 14.55
N LEU A 13 -80.20 -27.08 15.82
CA LEU A 13 -79.92 -25.85 16.57
C LEU A 13 -78.40 -25.68 16.57
N PRO A 14 -77.87 -24.49 16.22
CA PRO A 14 -76.43 -24.26 16.23
C PRO A 14 -75.90 -24.51 17.64
N GLN A 15 -75.06 -25.54 17.78
CA GLN A 15 -74.35 -25.80 19.03
C GLN A 15 -73.37 -24.66 19.29
N ILE A 16 -73.56 -23.97 20.41
CA ILE A 16 -72.64 -22.92 20.87
C ILE A 16 -71.34 -23.61 21.29
N SER A 17 -70.21 -23.21 20.72
CA SER A 17 -68.89 -23.72 21.13
C SER A 17 -68.58 -23.30 22.57
N GLU A 18 -68.08 -24.22 23.40
CA GLU A 18 -67.65 -23.88 24.76
C GLU A 18 -66.47 -22.91 24.72
N LEU A 19 -66.60 -21.78 25.41
CA LEU A 19 -65.59 -20.73 25.42
C LEU A 19 -64.36 -21.17 26.24
N ASN A 20 -63.24 -21.46 25.57
CA ASN A 20 -61.97 -21.83 26.22
C ASN A 20 -60.79 -20.97 25.72
N THR A 21 -59.66 -21.00 26.43
CA THR A 21 -58.46 -20.25 26.07
C THR A 21 -57.85 -20.68 24.72
N GLU A 22 -58.06 -21.92 24.32
CA GLU A 22 -57.57 -22.47 23.04
C GLU A 22 -58.34 -21.93 21.84
N LEU A 23 -59.64 -21.65 21.98
CA LEU A 23 -60.48 -21.03 20.95
C LEU A 23 -60.04 -19.59 20.65
N PHE A 24 -59.65 -18.84 21.69
CA PHE A 24 -59.04 -17.52 21.53
C PHE A 24 -57.64 -17.60 20.93
N ALA A 25 -56.82 -18.58 21.34
CA ALA A 25 -55.48 -18.75 20.77
C ALA A 25 -55.53 -19.13 19.28
N ALA A 26 -56.40 -20.07 18.90
CA ALA A 26 -56.58 -20.51 17.52
C ALA A 26 -57.05 -19.39 16.60
N THR A 27 -57.96 -18.53 17.08
CA THR A 27 -58.44 -17.39 16.31
C THR A 27 -57.37 -16.30 16.22
N VAL A 28 -56.66 -15.98 17.30
CA VAL A 28 -55.53 -15.04 17.26
C VAL A 28 -54.41 -15.53 16.33
N ASP A 29 -54.11 -16.84 16.31
CA ASP A 29 -53.13 -17.44 15.41
C ASP A 29 -53.58 -17.38 13.95
N GLU A 30 -54.88 -17.56 13.67
CA GLU A 30 -55.47 -17.41 12.33
C GLU A 30 -55.42 -15.94 11.84
N TYR A 31 -55.63 -14.96 12.73
CA TYR A 31 -55.42 -13.54 12.46
C TYR A 31 -53.94 -13.13 12.41
N ALA A 32 -53.02 -13.96 12.93
CA ALA A 32 -51.57 -13.75 12.87
C ALA A 32 -50.90 -14.40 11.64
N ILE A 33 -51.66 -15.02 10.74
CA ILE A 33 -51.15 -15.54 9.47
C ILE A 33 -50.68 -14.36 8.59
N PRO A 34 -49.41 -14.30 8.16
CA PRO A 34 -48.75 -13.07 7.69
C PRO A 34 -49.01 -12.77 6.21
N ASN A 35 -50.24 -12.96 5.71
CA ASN A 35 -50.56 -12.75 4.29
C ASN A 35 -51.76 -11.83 4.03
N SER A 36 -52.17 -11.00 4.98
CA SER A 36 -53.00 -9.82 4.69
C SER A 36 -52.27 -8.56 5.10
N ALA A 37 -52.07 -7.66 4.15
CA ALA A 37 -51.25 -6.45 4.24
C ALA A 37 -51.91 -5.32 5.07
N ASP A 38 -52.64 -5.68 6.12
CA ASP A 38 -53.19 -4.78 7.14
C ASP A 38 -52.77 -5.30 8.51
N SER A 39 -51.48 -5.13 8.82
CA SER A 39 -50.90 -5.37 10.14
C SER A 39 -51.39 -4.30 11.11
N GLY A 40 -52.63 -4.45 11.58
CA GLY A 40 -53.25 -3.51 12.50
C GLY A 40 -54.74 -3.74 12.79
N THR A 41 -55.35 -4.82 12.30
CA THR A 41 -56.75 -5.12 12.59
C THR A 41 -56.86 -5.72 14.00
N LYS A 42 -57.26 -4.85 14.94
CA LYS A 42 -57.71 -5.22 16.28
C LYS A 42 -58.63 -6.44 16.20
N PHE A 43 -58.48 -7.37 17.14
CA PHE A 43 -59.36 -8.53 17.31
C PHE A 43 -60.83 -8.11 17.11
N ASP A 44 -61.44 -8.61 16.03
CA ASP A 44 -62.81 -8.30 15.67
C ASP A 44 -63.75 -9.19 16.49
N VAL A 45 -64.23 -8.61 17.59
CA VAL A 45 -65.12 -9.28 18.54
C VAL A 45 -66.42 -9.69 17.86
N ASP A 46 -66.95 -8.86 16.96
CA ASP A 46 -68.24 -9.12 16.32
C ASP A 46 -68.15 -10.34 15.40
N ARG A 47 -67.08 -10.42 14.61
CA ARG A 47 -66.79 -11.58 13.76
C ARG A 47 -66.57 -12.86 14.57
N PHE A 48 -65.79 -12.78 15.65
CA PHE A 48 -65.56 -13.92 16.55
C PHE A 48 -66.84 -14.45 17.20
N LEU A 49 -67.75 -13.56 17.59
CA LEU A 49 -69.05 -13.94 18.18
C LEU A 49 -70.02 -14.53 17.15
N MET A 50 -69.96 -14.08 15.89
CA MET A 50 -70.75 -14.65 14.80
C MET A 50 -70.25 -16.05 14.41
N ASP A 51 -68.95 -16.20 14.21
CA ASP A 51 -68.34 -17.44 13.70
C ASP A 51 -68.49 -18.61 14.70
N ASN A 52 -68.61 -18.32 16.00
CA ASN A 52 -68.78 -19.31 17.06
C ASN A 52 -70.23 -19.41 17.59
N ASN A 53 -71.21 -18.86 16.84
CA ASN A 53 -72.64 -18.92 17.16
C ASN A 53 -73.04 -18.32 18.54
N PHE A 54 -72.24 -17.41 19.11
CA PHE A 54 -72.54 -16.74 20.39
C PHE A 54 -73.68 -15.71 20.32
N GLN A 55 -74.25 -15.49 19.13
CA GLN A 55 -75.45 -14.66 18.93
C GLN A 55 -76.67 -15.17 19.73
N TYR A 56 -76.68 -16.45 20.10
CA TYR A 56 -77.76 -17.10 20.84
C TYR A 56 -77.45 -17.25 22.35
N ALA A 57 -76.28 -16.81 22.81
CA ALA A 57 -75.92 -16.83 24.22
C ALA A 57 -76.47 -15.58 24.94
N THR A 58 -77.00 -15.76 26.15
CA THR A 58 -77.36 -14.61 26.99
C THR A 58 -76.09 -13.85 27.37
N LEU A 59 -76.11 -12.52 27.16
CA LEU A 59 -74.97 -11.63 27.40
C LEU A 59 -74.37 -11.82 28.80
N ASP A 60 -75.22 -12.01 29.81
CA ASP A 60 -74.79 -12.22 31.20
C ASP A 60 -73.99 -13.52 31.39
N ASN A 61 -74.32 -14.60 30.67
CA ASN A 61 -73.55 -15.85 30.74
C ASN A 61 -72.20 -15.70 30.04
N LEU A 62 -72.15 -15.01 28.90
CA LEU A 62 -70.90 -14.75 28.19
C LEU A 62 -69.97 -13.87 29.03
N ILE A 63 -70.50 -12.79 29.64
CA ILE A 63 -69.73 -11.93 30.55
C ILE A 63 -69.18 -12.72 31.72
N ARG A 64 -69.99 -13.62 32.32
CA ARG A 64 -69.54 -14.45 33.43
C ARG A 64 -68.42 -15.41 33.02
N THR A 65 -68.55 -16.06 31.88
CA THR A 65 -67.54 -17.01 31.39
C THR A 65 -66.25 -16.31 30.96
N VAL A 66 -66.34 -15.17 30.26
CA VAL A 66 -65.17 -14.35 29.90
C VAL A 66 -64.48 -13.81 31.16
N SER A 67 -65.23 -13.33 32.14
CA SER A 67 -64.66 -12.84 33.40
C SER A 67 -63.98 -13.95 34.20
N GLY A 68 -64.57 -15.15 34.21
CA GLY A 68 -63.96 -16.35 34.79
C GLY A 68 -62.65 -16.71 34.09
N LEU A 69 -62.68 -16.82 32.76
CA LEU A 69 -61.51 -17.14 31.94
C LEU A 69 -60.40 -16.09 32.08
N THR A 70 -60.76 -14.81 32.16
CA THR A 70 -59.81 -13.70 32.35
C THR A 70 -59.16 -13.80 33.72
N SER A 71 -59.93 -14.04 34.78
CA SER A 71 -59.41 -14.27 36.12
C SER A 71 -58.45 -15.46 36.16
N ASP A 72 -58.81 -16.57 35.52
CA ASP A 72 -58.01 -17.79 35.55
C ASP A 72 -56.75 -17.66 34.67
N SER A 73 -56.84 -16.97 33.53
CA SER A 73 -55.68 -16.63 32.70
C SER A 73 -54.71 -15.70 33.45
N ILE A 74 -55.21 -14.68 34.16
CA ILE A 74 -54.37 -13.81 34.99
C ILE A 74 -53.69 -14.61 36.11
N LYS A 75 -54.41 -15.52 36.77
CA LYS A 75 -53.82 -16.40 37.80
C LYS A 75 -52.73 -17.31 37.22
N HIS A 76 -53.00 -17.97 36.10
CA HIS A 76 -52.01 -18.82 35.43
C HIS A 76 -50.77 -18.05 34.99
N LEU A 77 -50.95 -16.84 34.47
CA LEU A 77 -49.83 -16.00 34.05
C LEU A 77 -49.03 -15.50 35.25
N LEU A 78 -49.69 -15.13 36.35
CA LEU A 78 -49.03 -14.81 37.61
C LEU A 78 -48.28 -16.00 38.21
N ASP A 79 -48.85 -17.20 38.16
CA ASP A 79 -48.20 -18.43 38.64
C ASP A 79 -46.98 -18.79 37.77
N GLN A 80 -47.08 -18.64 36.44
CA GLN A 80 -45.95 -18.83 35.54
C GLN A 80 -44.84 -17.80 35.77
N ILE A 81 -45.18 -16.52 35.92
CA ILE A 81 -44.21 -15.47 36.25
C ILE A 81 -43.58 -15.78 37.61
N THR A 82 -44.37 -16.10 38.62
CA THR A 82 -43.88 -16.39 39.98
C THR A 82 -42.98 -17.65 40.01
N SER A 83 -43.23 -18.63 39.14
CA SER A 83 -42.41 -19.83 39.00
C SER A 83 -41.10 -19.58 38.23
N ASN A 84 -41.12 -18.72 37.21
CA ASN A 84 -39.97 -18.47 36.34
C ASN A 84 -39.06 -17.33 36.82
N TYR A 85 -39.62 -16.33 37.50
CA TYR A 85 -38.88 -15.17 37.98
C TYR A 85 -37.75 -15.52 38.98
N PRO A 86 -37.90 -16.48 39.90
CA PRO A 86 -36.82 -16.93 40.77
C PRO A 86 -35.65 -17.54 39.98
N LYS A 87 -35.94 -18.35 38.96
CA LYS A 87 -34.91 -18.96 38.09
C LYS A 87 -34.16 -17.92 37.28
N TYR A 88 -34.88 -16.89 36.80
CA TYR A 88 -34.26 -15.76 36.12
C TYR A 88 -33.36 -14.94 37.04
N LEU A 89 -33.80 -14.68 38.28
CA LEU A 89 -32.99 -14.02 39.30
C LEU A 89 -31.76 -14.85 39.71
N GLU A 90 -31.87 -16.17 39.77
CA GLU A 90 -30.74 -17.08 40.05
C GLU A 90 -29.71 -17.05 38.91
N PHE A 91 -30.16 -17.04 37.66
CA PHE A 91 -29.30 -16.83 36.50
C PHE A 91 -28.59 -15.47 36.59
N PHE A 92 -29.31 -14.38 36.87
CA PHE A 92 -28.71 -13.05 36.98
C PHE A 92 -27.71 -12.94 38.14
N ARG A 93 -28.03 -13.54 39.30
CA ARG A 93 -27.12 -13.59 40.45
C ARG A 93 -25.81 -14.33 40.18
N THR A 94 -25.80 -15.24 39.20
CA THR A 94 -24.56 -15.93 38.77
C THR A 94 -23.59 -14.97 38.08
N TYR A 95 -24.08 -13.88 37.50
CA TYR A 95 -23.27 -12.85 36.84
C TYR A 95 -23.09 -11.57 37.67
N ASP A 96 -23.90 -11.36 38.71
CA ASP A 96 -23.85 -10.21 39.62
C ASP A 96 -22.92 -10.43 40.83
N GLN A 97 -22.34 -11.63 40.97
CA GLN A 97 -21.28 -11.88 41.94
C GLN A 97 -19.99 -11.19 41.48
N GLU A 98 -19.42 -10.33 42.33
CA GLU A 98 -18.15 -9.61 42.13
C GLU A 98 -16.95 -10.54 41.78
N ASP A 99 -17.11 -11.86 41.89
CA ASP A 99 -16.16 -12.92 41.56
C ASP A 99 -16.40 -13.59 40.19
N ASN A 100 -17.08 -12.93 39.25
CA ASN A 100 -17.16 -13.44 37.89
C ASN A 100 -15.82 -13.23 37.16
N GLU A 101 -14.87 -14.14 37.40
CA GLU A 101 -13.52 -14.14 36.84
C GLU A 101 -13.53 -13.97 35.31
N ALA A 102 -14.51 -14.57 34.62
CA ALA A 102 -14.67 -14.42 33.18
C ALA A 102 -15.00 -12.97 32.77
N TYR A 103 -15.83 -12.24 33.52
CA TYR A 103 -16.13 -10.84 33.24
C TYR A 103 -14.91 -9.94 33.49
N LEU A 104 -14.16 -10.20 34.57
CA LEU A 104 -12.93 -9.48 34.89
C LEU A 104 -11.84 -9.73 33.84
N GLU A 105 -11.68 -10.97 33.37
CA GLU A 105 -10.78 -11.33 32.27
C GLU A 105 -11.20 -10.68 30.94
N LEU A 106 -12.50 -10.64 30.64
CA LEU A 106 -13.05 -9.92 29.47
C LEU A 106 -12.76 -8.43 29.55
N GLN A 107 -12.90 -7.81 30.73
CA GLN A 107 -12.58 -6.40 30.93
C GLN A 107 -11.09 -6.11 30.77
N LYS A 108 -10.22 -6.97 31.31
CA LYS A 108 -8.76 -6.87 31.12
C LYS A 108 -8.38 -7.03 29.65
N THR A 109 -8.93 -8.04 28.98
CA THR A 109 -8.68 -8.29 27.55
C THR A 109 -9.15 -7.12 26.70
N ASN A 110 -10.30 -6.52 27.01
CA ASN A 110 -10.79 -5.35 26.30
C ASN A 110 -9.88 -4.13 26.50
N ASN A 111 -9.34 -3.94 27.71
CA ASN A 111 -8.37 -2.90 27.99
C ASN A 111 -7.06 -3.13 27.22
N ASP A 112 -6.56 -4.37 27.21
CA ASP A 112 -5.35 -4.76 26.48
C ASP A 112 -5.53 -4.56 24.97
N ILE A 113 -6.71 -4.86 24.42
CA ILE A 113 -7.06 -4.59 23.01
C ILE A 113 -7.08 -3.08 22.75
N GLY A 114 -7.64 -2.27 23.66
CA GLY A 114 -7.65 -0.82 23.55
C GLY A 114 -6.22 -0.24 23.50
N VAL A 115 -5.37 -0.68 24.43
CA VAL A 115 -3.95 -0.30 24.49
C VAL A 115 -3.20 -0.76 23.24
N PHE A 116 -3.44 -1.99 22.78
CA PHE A 116 -2.84 -2.51 21.57
C PHE A 116 -3.26 -1.71 20.33
N THR A 117 -4.53 -1.33 20.24
CA THR A 117 -5.05 -0.53 19.12
C THR A 117 -4.44 0.87 19.12
N GLU A 118 -4.26 1.48 20.29
CA GLU A 118 -3.57 2.77 20.42
C GLU A 118 -2.08 2.67 20.05
N MET A 119 -1.40 1.59 20.44
CA MET A 119 -0.02 1.33 20.02
C MET A 119 0.08 1.11 18.52
N LEU A 120 -0.86 0.36 17.93
CA LEU A 120 -0.91 0.12 16.49
C LEU A 120 -1.17 1.43 15.72
N ALA A 121 -2.04 2.30 16.24
CA ALA A 121 -2.28 3.62 15.67
C ALA A 121 -1.01 4.49 15.74
N LYS A 122 -0.32 4.54 16.90
CA LYS A 122 0.96 5.26 17.05
C LYS A 122 2.03 4.74 16.08
N LEU A 123 2.17 3.42 15.96
CA LEU A 123 3.11 2.80 15.04
C LEU A 123 2.80 3.17 13.58
N THR A 124 1.52 3.10 13.20
CA THR A 124 1.09 3.28 11.80
C THR A 124 1.08 4.75 11.38
N GLU A 125 0.59 5.64 12.24
CA GLU A 125 0.39 7.05 11.88
C GLU A 125 1.64 7.91 12.09
N ARG A 126 2.54 7.50 13.00
CA ARG A 126 3.68 8.33 13.41
C ARG A 126 5.02 7.68 13.13
N ASP A 127 5.22 6.46 13.64
CA ASP A 127 6.56 5.86 13.59
C ASP A 127 6.93 5.37 12.19
N ILE A 128 5.99 4.73 11.46
CA ILE A 128 6.23 4.30 10.08
C ILE A 128 6.57 5.49 9.16
N PRO A 129 5.77 6.59 9.10
CA PRO A 129 6.10 7.74 8.26
C PRO A 129 7.44 8.39 8.64
N LEU A 130 7.72 8.52 9.94
CA LEU A 130 8.97 9.12 10.42
C LEU A 130 10.19 8.26 10.09
N ILE A 131 10.06 6.93 10.16
CA ILE A 131 11.11 6.01 9.72
C ILE A 131 11.27 6.08 8.19
N GLN A 132 10.17 6.15 7.44
CA GLN A 132 10.23 6.28 5.97
C GLN A 132 10.92 7.57 5.54
N GLU A 133 10.64 8.69 6.19
CA GLU A 133 11.33 9.97 5.95
C GLU A 133 12.83 9.85 6.22
N LYS A 134 13.22 9.35 7.40
CA LYS A 134 14.63 9.13 7.75
C LYS A 134 15.34 8.18 6.79
N VAL A 135 14.67 7.10 6.39
CA VAL A 135 15.23 6.15 5.41
C VAL A 135 15.37 6.84 4.04
N GLY A 136 14.40 7.67 3.66
CA GLY A 136 14.48 8.50 2.44
C GLY A 136 15.70 9.42 2.46
N ASP A 137 15.90 10.17 3.54
CA ASP A 137 17.04 11.06 3.72
C ASP A 137 18.37 10.30 3.67
N VAL A 138 18.44 9.15 4.34
CA VAL A 138 19.64 8.30 4.34
C VAL A 138 19.92 7.76 2.94
N VAL A 139 18.91 7.34 2.20
CA VAL A 139 19.08 6.86 0.81
C VAL A 139 19.51 8.00 -0.11
N GLU A 140 18.96 9.20 0.03
CA GLU A 140 19.40 10.36 -0.75
C GLU A 140 20.85 10.74 -0.43
N TYR A 141 21.21 10.72 0.85
CA TYR A 141 22.58 10.93 1.29
C TYR A 141 23.54 9.88 0.70
N LEU A 142 23.16 8.60 0.73
CA LEU A 142 23.97 7.52 0.14
C LEU A 142 24.14 7.69 -1.37
N LYS A 143 23.11 8.13 -2.09
CA LYS A 143 23.22 8.45 -3.53
C LYS A 143 24.21 9.58 -3.79
N LYS A 144 24.15 10.67 -3.01
CA LYS A 144 25.11 11.78 -3.12
C LYS A 144 26.53 11.31 -2.79
N LEU A 145 26.69 10.41 -1.82
CA LEU A 145 27.99 9.84 -1.48
C LEU A 145 28.54 8.99 -2.62
N ASP A 146 27.69 8.22 -3.29
CA ASP A 146 28.07 7.41 -4.46
C ASP A 146 28.51 8.29 -5.64
N GLU A 147 27.76 9.36 -5.93
CA GLU A 147 28.14 10.38 -6.93
C GLU A 147 29.51 11.00 -6.62
N ILE A 148 29.78 11.34 -5.37
CA ILE A 148 31.09 11.86 -4.92
C ILE A 148 32.18 10.80 -5.08
N SER A 149 31.89 9.53 -4.77
CA SER A 149 32.85 8.43 -4.92
C SER A 149 33.26 8.23 -6.37
N ILE A 150 32.30 8.24 -7.30
CA ILE A 150 32.55 8.16 -8.75
C ILE A 150 33.38 9.35 -9.21
N LEU A 151 33.04 10.57 -8.76
CA LEU A 151 33.80 11.78 -9.07
C LEU A 151 35.26 11.68 -8.60
N LEU A 152 35.48 11.13 -7.41
CA LEU A 152 36.81 10.94 -6.84
C LEU A 152 37.62 9.90 -7.61
N GLU A 153 37.00 8.78 -8.01
CA GLU A 153 37.64 7.77 -8.85
C GLU A 153 38.07 8.37 -10.21
N ASN A 154 37.19 9.15 -10.83
CA ASN A 154 37.51 9.86 -12.08
C ASN A 154 38.66 10.87 -11.89
N HIS A 155 38.73 11.56 -10.74
CA HIS A 155 39.86 12.44 -10.41
C HIS A 155 41.19 11.68 -10.28
N MET A 156 41.18 10.52 -9.62
CA MET A 156 42.36 9.67 -9.47
C MET A 156 42.83 9.15 -10.82
N LEU A 157 41.92 8.64 -11.64
CA LEU A 157 42.21 8.17 -13.00
C LEU A 157 42.75 9.29 -13.89
N LEU A 158 42.17 10.49 -13.83
CA LEU A 158 42.66 11.64 -14.58
C LEU A 158 44.10 12.00 -14.19
N SER A 159 44.41 12.01 -12.90
CA SER A 159 45.77 12.30 -12.42
C SER A 159 46.78 11.25 -12.86
N GLU A 160 46.42 9.96 -12.84
CA GLU A 160 47.27 8.87 -13.30
C GLU A 160 47.50 8.93 -14.81
N ASN A 161 46.43 9.21 -15.58
CA ASN A 161 46.51 9.40 -17.01
C ASN A 161 47.40 10.58 -17.38
N ILE A 162 47.24 11.74 -16.73
CA ILE A 162 48.11 12.92 -16.98
C ILE A 162 49.57 12.59 -16.70
N ASN A 163 49.89 11.87 -15.61
CA ASN A 163 51.25 11.42 -15.34
C ASN A 163 51.80 10.48 -16.43
N THR A 164 50.96 9.56 -16.92
CA THR A 164 51.34 8.63 -17.99
C THR A 164 51.60 9.37 -19.29
N VAL A 165 50.72 10.31 -19.67
CA VAL A 165 50.91 11.16 -20.86
C VAL A 165 52.16 12.01 -20.73
N LYS A 166 52.44 12.57 -19.56
CA LYS A 166 53.67 13.33 -19.29
C LYS A 166 54.94 12.50 -19.50
N GLN A 167 54.93 11.24 -19.05
CA GLN A 167 56.05 10.32 -19.29
C GLN A 167 56.19 9.96 -20.77
N LEU A 168 55.08 9.67 -21.44
CA LEU A 168 55.06 9.37 -22.88
C LEU A 168 55.52 10.57 -23.71
N SER A 169 55.10 11.79 -23.38
CA SER A 169 55.52 13.05 -24.03
C SER A 169 57.03 13.23 -23.95
N LYS A 170 57.62 13.04 -22.76
CA LYS A 170 59.08 13.09 -22.60
C LYS A 170 59.79 12.04 -23.43
N LYS A 171 59.27 10.80 -23.46
CA LYS A 171 59.86 9.72 -24.27
C LYS A 171 59.72 9.97 -25.76
N LEU A 172 58.61 10.55 -26.22
CA LEU A 172 58.44 10.98 -27.60
C LEU A 172 59.47 12.05 -27.95
N HIS A 173 59.63 13.05 -27.09
CA HIS A 173 60.58 14.13 -27.31
C HIS A 173 62.04 13.62 -27.34
N GLU A 174 62.41 12.73 -26.43
CA GLU A 174 63.71 12.04 -26.44
C GLU A 174 63.93 11.27 -27.76
N LEU A 175 62.91 10.56 -28.24
CA LEU A 175 62.95 9.83 -29.51
C LEU A 175 63.07 10.78 -30.72
N CYS A 176 62.43 11.95 -30.67
CA CYS A 176 62.60 13.00 -31.69
C CYS A 176 64.05 13.52 -31.74
N GLY A 177 64.79 13.47 -30.63
CA GLY A 177 66.20 13.86 -30.54
C GLY A 177 67.19 12.88 -31.17
N LEU A 178 66.78 11.66 -31.52
CA LEU A 178 67.65 10.63 -32.10
C LEU A 178 67.86 10.85 -33.61
N GLU A 179 69.07 10.60 -34.12
CA GLU A 179 69.40 10.73 -35.56
C GLU A 179 68.55 9.82 -36.46
N THR A 180 68.25 8.61 -35.99
CA THR A 180 67.38 7.66 -36.70
C THR A 180 66.16 7.33 -35.83
N ILE A 181 64.98 7.47 -36.41
CA ILE A 181 63.71 7.17 -35.74
C ILE A 181 63.21 5.82 -36.24
N ASP A 182 62.84 4.93 -35.32
CA ASP A 182 62.03 3.76 -35.69
C ASP A 182 60.62 4.24 -36.05
N GLU A 183 60.29 4.16 -37.35
CA GLU A 183 59.02 4.61 -37.90
C GLU A 183 57.82 3.91 -37.22
N PHE A 184 57.95 2.63 -36.85
CA PHE A 184 56.88 1.88 -36.21
C PHE A 184 56.64 2.37 -34.78
N LEU A 185 57.72 2.49 -34.00
CA LEU A 185 57.66 2.98 -32.62
C LEU A 185 57.14 4.42 -32.56
N GLY A 186 57.63 5.29 -33.45
CA GLY A 186 57.16 6.68 -33.56
C GLY A 186 55.66 6.77 -33.89
N CYS A 187 55.18 5.95 -34.84
CA CYS A 187 53.76 5.91 -35.18
C CYS A 187 52.89 5.46 -34.01
N GLU A 188 53.29 4.40 -33.32
CA GLU A 188 52.51 3.85 -32.21
C GLU A 188 52.48 4.80 -31.02
N LEU A 189 53.63 5.41 -30.70
CA LEU A 189 53.74 6.32 -29.57
C LEU A 189 52.93 7.60 -29.80
N VAL A 190 52.92 8.14 -31.03
CA VAL A 190 52.07 9.28 -31.40
C VAL A 190 50.58 8.92 -31.32
N LYS A 191 50.17 7.74 -31.79
CA LYS A 191 48.77 7.28 -31.70
C LYS A 191 48.30 7.13 -30.26
N GLN A 192 49.07 6.44 -29.44
CA GLN A 192 48.71 6.19 -28.05
C GLN A 192 48.64 7.50 -27.28
N LEU A 193 49.62 8.39 -27.46
CA LEU A 193 49.66 9.67 -26.77
C LEU A 193 48.49 10.58 -27.19
N HIS A 194 48.13 10.60 -28.47
CA HIS A 194 46.93 11.30 -28.93
C HIS A 194 45.65 10.74 -28.29
N SER A 195 45.47 9.40 -28.27
CA SER A 195 44.32 8.74 -27.65
C SER A 195 44.19 9.13 -26.15
N PHE A 196 45.29 9.06 -25.40
CA PHE A 196 45.28 9.45 -23.99
C PHE A 196 45.04 10.95 -23.78
N LEU A 197 45.58 11.82 -24.65
CA LEU A 197 45.28 13.25 -24.61
C LEU A 197 43.79 13.52 -24.82
N SER A 198 43.17 12.90 -25.83
CA SER A 198 41.73 13.05 -26.07
C SER A 198 40.89 12.59 -24.87
N VAL A 199 41.27 11.48 -24.22
CA VAL A 199 40.58 10.99 -23.01
C VAL A 199 40.74 11.98 -21.85
N CYS A 200 41.95 12.49 -21.62
CA CYS A 200 42.21 13.49 -20.57
C CYS A 200 41.44 14.79 -20.82
N GLY A 201 41.40 15.26 -22.08
CA GLY A 201 40.66 16.45 -22.48
C GLY A 201 39.16 16.30 -22.24
N ARG A 202 38.57 15.16 -22.58
CA ARG A 202 37.16 14.87 -22.29
C ARG A 202 36.87 14.87 -20.78
N LEU A 203 37.70 14.17 -20.00
CA LEU A 203 37.55 14.14 -18.53
C LEU A 203 37.67 15.55 -17.93
N LEU A 204 38.65 16.34 -18.36
CA LEU A 204 38.80 17.73 -17.90
C LEU A 204 37.58 18.60 -18.23
N HIS A 205 36.94 18.38 -19.39
CA HIS A 205 35.72 19.11 -19.75
C HIS A 205 34.53 18.72 -18.87
N GLU A 206 34.39 17.44 -18.48
CA GLU A 206 33.39 17.00 -17.50
C GLU A 206 33.57 17.69 -16.14
N PHE A 207 34.81 18.08 -15.81
CA PHE A 207 35.17 18.77 -14.57
C PHE A 207 35.18 20.31 -14.67
N GLU A 208 34.87 20.92 -15.82
CA GLU A 208 35.01 22.37 -16.03
C GLU A 208 34.11 23.20 -15.08
N ASN A 209 32.96 22.64 -14.69
CA ASN A 209 32.04 23.28 -13.76
C ASN A 209 32.51 23.22 -12.29
N LEU A 210 33.49 22.38 -11.97
CA LEU A 210 34.07 22.26 -10.64
C LEU A 210 35.25 23.22 -10.53
N SER A 211 35.00 24.39 -9.93
CA SER A 211 36.07 25.37 -9.61
C SER A 211 36.92 24.87 -8.45
N SER A 212 37.78 23.89 -8.71
CA SER A 212 38.76 23.35 -7.75
C SER A 212 40.17 23.79 -8.14
N PRO A 213 41.00 24.27 -7.18
CA PRO A 213 42.42 24.53 -7.41
C PRO A 213 43.18 23.32 -7.99
N PHE A 214 42.76 22.10 -7.63
CA PHE A 214 43.38 20.88 -8.12
C PHE A 214 43.08 20.64 -9.62
N ILE A 215 41.83 20.84 -10.04
CA ILE A 215 41.45 20.73 -11.47
C ILE A 215 42.19 21.79 -12.29
N ASN A 216 42.31 23.01 -11.76
CA ASN A 216 43.08 24.06 -12.42
C ASN A 216 44.57 23.69 -12.57
N HIS A 217 45.16 23.05 -11.56
CA HIS A 217 46.52 22.53 -11.66
C HIS A 217 46.64 21.46 -12.75
N LEU A 218 45.73 20.49 -12.78
CA LEU A 218 45.72 19.44 -13.81
C LEU A 218 45.48 20.00 -15.21
N SER A 219 44.61 21.00 -15.35
CA SER A 219 44.35 21.70 -16.62
C SER A 219 45.59 22.43 -17.12
N ASN A 220 46.32 23.11 -16.23
CA ASN A 220 47.59 23.76 -16.56
C ASN A 220 48.66 22.73 -16.98
N GLU A 221 48.77 21.61 -16.27
CA GLU A 221 49.68 20.53 -16.66
C GLU A 221 49.30 19.92 -18.01
N TYR A 222 48.02 19.67 -18.25
CA TYR A 222 47.50 19.15 -19.52
C TYR A 222 47.80 20.10 -20.68
N GLN A 223 47.60 21.41 -20.51
CA GLN A 223 47.98 22.41 -21.52
C GLN A 223 49.49 22.41 -21.80
N GLY A 224 50.33 22.27 -20.76
CA GLY A 224 51.78 22.13 -20.92
C GLY A 224 52.15 20.89 -21.74
N ILE A 225 51.50 19.75 -21.48
CA ILE A 225 51.72 18.50 -22.22
C ILE A 225 51.27 18.63 -23.67
N ILE A 226 50.13 19.29 -23.96
CA ILE A 226 49.71 19.56 -25.34
C ILE A 226 50.78 20.35 -26.09
N GLN A 227 51.36 21.37 -25.47
CA GLN A 227 52.41 22.18 -26.09
C GLN A 227 53.67 21.35 -26.38
N GLU A 228 54.10 20.49 -25.45
CA GLU A 228 55.22 19.56 -25.66
C GLU A 228 54.93 18.56 -26.79
N PHE A 229 53.71 18.05 -26.85
CA PHE A 229 53.28 17.15 -27.91
C PHE A 229 53.29 17.84 -29.27
N GLN A 230 52.72 19.05 -29.36
CA GLN A 230 52.75 19.87 -30.59
C GLN A 230 54.19 20.17 -31.05
N LEU A 231 55.09 20.48 -30.12
CA LEU A 231 56.51 20.66 -30.43
C LEU A 231 57.13 19.38 -31.00
N SER A 232 56.84 18.24 -30.39
CA SER A 232 57.33 16.93 -30.85
C SER A 232 56.78 16.56 -32.22
N LEU A 233 55.49 16.81 -32.49
CA LEU A 233 54.88 16.63 -33.81
C LEU A 233 55.51 17.54 -34.88
N LYS A 234 55.87 18.77 -34.51
CA LYS A 234 56.57 19.70 -35.41
C LYS A 234 57.94 19.16 -35.80
N ILE A 235 58.74 18.70 -34.83
CA ILE A 235 60.06 18.10 -35.08
C ILE A 235 59.94 16.84 -35.95
N LEU A 236 58.93 15.99 -35.67
CA LEU A 236 58.66 14.79 -36.48
C LEU A 236 58.27 15.14 -37.92
N THR A 237 57.48 16.20 -38.11
CA THR A 237 57.09 16.68 -39.44
C THR A 237 58.31 17.19 -40.19
N ASP A 238 59.18 17.97 -39.55
CA ASP A 238 60.43 18.44 -40.16
C ASP A 238 61.31 17.26 -40.60
N LYS A 239 61.47 16.22 -39.76
CA LYS A 239 62.21 14.99 -40.11
C LYS A 239 61.55 14.17 -41.22
N CYS A 240 60.23 14.13 -41.28
CA CYS A 240 59.50 13.51 -42.39
C CYS A 240 59.70 14.25 -43.71
N LEU A 241 59.84 15.58 -43.67
CA LEU A 241 60.10 16.39 -44.86
C LEU A 241 61.54 16.23 -45.36
N GLU A 242 62.51 16.02 -44.46
CA GLU A 242 63.90 15.74 -44.82
C GLU A 242 64.07 14.40 -45.55
N ASN A 243 63.35 13.35 -45.14
CA ASN A 243 63.44 12.01 -45.75
C ASN A 243 62.05 11.37 -45.99
N PRO A 244 61.30 11.79 -47.03
CA PRO A 244 59.91 11.39 -47.25
C PRO A 244 59.74 9.89 -47.56
N SER A 245 60.72 9.29 -48.22
CA SER A 245 60.72 7.88 -48.61
C SER A 245 60.93 6.92 -47.43
N GLN A 246 61.56 7.39 -46.34
CA GLN A 246 61.84 6.58 -45.15
C GLN A 246 60.72 6.64 -44.11
N TYR A 247 59.95 7.74 -44.07
CA TYR A 247 58.93 8.01 -43.04
C TYR A 247 57.51 8.17 -43.61
N SER A 248 57.17 7.38 -44.63
CA SER A 248 55.88 7.45 -45.34
C SER A 248 54.66 7.09 -44.47
N LYS A 249 54.80 6.19 -43.50
CA LYS A 249 53.74 5.81 -42.57
C LYS A 249 53.56 6.86 -41.48
N LEU A 250 54.66 7.43 -40.99
CA LEU A 250 54.62 8.48 -39.97
C LEU A 250 53.97 9.75 -40.53
N SER A 251 54.34 10.17 -41.75
CA SER A 251 53.71 11.33 -42.40
C SER A 251 52.22 11.14 -42.67
N ARG A 252 51.79 9.93 -43.05
CA ARG A 252 50.36 9.57 -43.18
C ARG A 252 49.63 9.60 -41.83
N GLN A 253 50.29 9.15 -40.77
CA GLN A 253 49.72 9.17 -39.43
C GLN A 253 49.57 10.61 -38.89
N LEU A 254 50.59 11.46 -39.08
CA LEU A 254 50.56 12.87 -38.69
C LEU A 254 49.44 13.64 -39.42
N THR A 255 49.27 13.39 -40.72
CA THR A 255 48.17 14.00 -41.50
C THR A 255 46.79 13.50 -41.09
N SER A 256 46.66 12.26 -40.61
CA SER A 256 45.38 11.76 -40.06
C SER A 256 45.01 12.36 -38.70
N LEU A 257 46.00 12.77 -37.89
CA LEU A 257 45.78 13.30 -36.54
C LEU A 257 45.57 14.83 -36.52
N LEU A 258 46.07 15.55 -37.52
CA LEU A 258 45.86 16.99 -37.71
C LEU A 258 44.39 17.46 -37.59
N PRO A 259 43.40 16.82 -38.24
CA PRO A 259 42.00 17.24 -38.11
C PRO A 259 41.39 16.94 -36.72
N GLU A 260 41.95 16.02 -35.95
CA GLU A 260 41.47 15.66 -34.60
C GLU A 260 42.06 16.55 -33.49
N ILE A 261 43.19 17.24 -33.76
CA ILE A 261 43.85 18.16 -32.82
C ILE A 261 43.31 19.60 -32.93
N ILE A 262 42.64 19.95 -34.05
CA ILE A 262 42.16 21.31 -34.36
C ILE A 262 40.70 21.55 -33.90
N ASN A 263 39.96 20.50 -33.54
CA ASN A 263 38.63 20.59 -32.93
C ASN A 263 38.69 20.27 -31.43
#